data_AF-A0A2N7PXW3-F1
#
_entry.id   AF-A0A2N7PXW3-F1
#
_cell.length_a   1.000
_cell.length_b   1.000
_cell.length_c   1.000
_cell.angle_alpha   90.00
_cell.angle_beta   90.00
_cell.angle_gamma   90.00
#
_symmetry.space_group_name_H-M   'P 1'
#
loop_
_entity.id
_entity.type
_entity.pdbx_description
1 polymer ?
#
loop_
_entity_poly.entity_id
_entity_poly.type
_entity_poly.pdbx_seq_one_letter_code
_entity_poly.pdbx_strand_id
1 'polypeptide(L)'
;MKVQINKIIEILKEIYPSLQEPIVTEVAREGNPFFVLISTILSLRTKDKTTKEATQRLLSVAKTPNEMLKLTQEQIAKLIYPVGFYNVKAKNILEVCKIL
;
A
#
# COMPACT_ATOMS: atom_id res chain seq x y z
N MET A 1 -28.16 -27.09 -2.72
CA MET A 1 -28.35 -25.78 -2.07
C MET A 1 -27.92 -24.70 -3.07
N LYS A 2 -28.81 -23.79 -3.49
CA LYS A 2 -28.44 -22.67 -4.39
C LYS A 2 -28.02 -21.47 -3.55
N VAL A 3 -26.82 -20.94 -3.77
CA VAL A 3 -26.34 -19.72 -3.10
C VAL A 3 -27.10 -18.51 -3.66
N GLN A 4 -27.70 -17.71 -2.78
CA GLN A 4 -28.42 -16.48 -3.15
C GLN A 4 -27.45 -15.29 -3.16
N ILE A 5 -26.69 -15.15 -4.25
CA ILE A 5 -25.66 -14.10 -4.39
C ILE A 5 -26.25 -12.70 -4.18
N ASN A 6 -27.43 -12.41 -4.74
CA ASN A 6 -28.06 -11.09 -4.62
C ASN A 6 -28.30 -10.70 -3.17
N LYS A 7 -28.85 -11.62 -2.36
CA LYS A 7 -29.08 -11.41 -0.94
C LYS A 7 -27.78 -11.20 -0.15
N ILE A 8 -26.71 -11.90 -0.51
CA ILE A 8 -25.39 -11.69 0.12
C ILE A 8 -24.88 -10.28 -0.18
N ILE A 9 -25.00 -9.83 -1.43
CA ILE A 9 -24.55 -8.49 -1.83
C ILE A 9 -25.35 -7.39 -1.13
N GLU A 10 -26.67 -7.55 -0.97
CA GLU A 10 -27.51 -6.62 -0.20
C GLU A 10 -27.00 -6.46 1.24
N ILE A 11 -26.79 -7.57 1.95
CA ILE A 11 -26.26 -7.57 3.32
C ILE A 11 -24.87 -6.92 3.39
N LEU A 12 -23.99 -7.23 2.43
CA LEU A 12 -22.65 -6.64 2.39
C LEU A 12 -22.71 -5.13 2.18
N LYS A 13 -23.61 -4.62 1.33
CA LYS A 13 -23.79 -3.17 1.10
C LYS A 13 -24.28 -2.44 2.35
N GLU A 14 -25.15 -3.06 3.14
CA GLU A 14 -25.63 -2.50 4.41
C GLU A 14 -24.51 -2.41 5.46
N ILE A 15 -23.66 -3.44 5.55
CA ILE A 15 -22.61 -3.51 6.57
C ILE A 15 -21.35 -2.72 6.17
N TYR A 16 -21.03 -2.64 4.87
CA TYR A 16 -19.79 -2.06 4.36
C TYR A 16 -19.44 -0.67 4.93
N PRO A 17 -20.37 0.30 5.06
CA PRO A 17 -20.07 1.63 5.64
C PRO A 17 -19.59 1.61 7.08
N SER A 18 -19.86 0.53 7.83
CA SER A 18 -19.45 0.36 9.22
C SER A 18 -18.12 -0.39 9.39
N LEU A 19 -17.59 -0.97 8.31
CA LEU A 19 -16.34 -1.72 8.35
C LEU A 19 -15.15 -0.77 8.45
N GLN A 20 -14.10 -1.24 9.13
CA GLN A 20 -12.82 -0.55 9.12
C GLN A 20 -12.28 -0.52 7.69
N GLU A 21 -11.92 0.68 7.24
CA GLU A 21 -11.38 0.89 5.91
C GLU A 21 -9.96 0.33 5.78
N PRO A 22 -9.62 -0.35 4.68
CA PRO A 22 -8.26 -0.78 4.42
C PRO A 22 -7.31 0.40 4.22
N ILE A 23 -6.06 0.28 4.68
CA ILE A 23 -5.08 1.38 4.60
C ILE A 23 -4.89 1.93 3.17
N VAL A 24 -4.89 1.07 2.15
CA VAL A 24 -4.69 1.52 0.77
C VAL A 24 -5.85 2.41 0.30
N THR A 25 -7.07 2.13 0.77
CA THR A 25 -8.24 2.97 0.49
C THR A 25 -8.17 4.30 1.24
N GLU A 26 -7.67 4.31 2.48
CA GLU A 26 -7.39 5.57 3.20
C GLU A 26 -6.39 6.43 2.40
N VAL A 27 -5.28 5.85 1.94
CA VAL A 27 -4.25 6.55 1.15
C VAL A 27 -4.81 7.06 -0.18
N ALA A 28 -5.75 6.34 -0.80
CA ALA A 28 -6.38 6.78 -2.04
C ALA A 28 -7.16 8.09 -1.90
N ARG A 29 -7.63 8.43 -0.69
CA ARG A 29 -8.32 9.71 -0.43
C ARG A 29 -7.39 10.92 -0.53
N GLU A 30 -6.07 10.73 -0.46
CA GLU A 30 -5.09 11.80 -0.66
C GLU A 30 -4.97 12.23 -2.15
N GLY A 31 -5.57 11.48 -3.08
CA GLY A 31 -5.63 11.86 -4.50
C GLY A 31 -4.30 11.74 -5.26
N ASN A 32 -3.29 11.08 -4.68
CA ASN A 32 -1.99 10.87 -5.32
C ASN A 32 -1.81 9.40 -5.77
N PRO A 33 -1.84 9.11 -7.08
CA PRO A 33 -1.68 7.74 -7.60
C PRO A 33 -0.36 7.07 -7.21
N PHE A 34 0.73 7.85 -7.09
CA PHE A 34 2.02 7.30 -6.68
C PHE A 34 1.98 6.82 -5.23
N PHE A 35 1.27 7.52 -4.34
CA PHE A 35 1.14 7.11 -2.95
C PHE A 35 0.33 5.81 -2.84
N VAL A 36 -0.74 5.69 -3.62
CA VAL A 36 -1.54 4.45 -3.72
C VAL A 36 -0.69 3.29 -4.22
N LEU A 37 0.12 3.50 -5.27
CA LEU A 37 1.04 2.49 -5.82
C LEU A 37 2.03 1.99 -4.76
N ILE A 38 2.71 2.91 -4.07
CA ILE A 38 3.68 2.56 -3.02
C ILE A 38 2.98 1.82 -1.88
N SER A 39 1.85 2.32 -1.38
CA SER A 39 1.10 1.66 -0.31
C SER A 39 0.62 0.26 -0.71
N THR A 40 0.19 0.10 -1.97
CA THR A 40 -0.23 -1.19 -2.52
C THR A 40 0.92 -2.19 -2.54
N ILE A 41 2.11 -1.80 -3.04
CA ILE A 41 3.30 -2.67 -3.04
C ILE A 41 3.65 -3.10 -1.60
N LEU A 42 3.57 -2.17 -0.64
CA LEU A 42 3.87 -2.46 0.76
C LEU A 42 2.82 -3.34 1.43
N SER A 43 1.54 -3.22 1.06
CA SER A 43 0.42 -4.01 1.61
C SER A 43 0.54 -5.53 1.39
N LEU A 44 1.23 -5.96 0.33
CA LEU A 44 1.29 -7.37 -0.04
C LEU A 44 1.80 -8.23 1.12
N ARG A 45 0.99 -9.16 1.63
CA ARG A 45 1.32 -10.05 2.77
C ARG A 45 1.75 -9.27 4.03
N THR A 46 1.25 -8.06 4.25
CA THR A 46 1.58 -7.22 5.42
C THR A 46 0.29 -6.63 6.00
N LYS A 47 0.19 -6.56 7.33
CA LYS A 47 -0.99 -6.02 8.02
C LYS A 47 -1.08 -4.50 7.82
N ASP A 48 -2.31 -4.00 7.74
CA ASP A 48 -2.61 -2.58 7.49
C ASP A 48 -1.87 -1.61 8.40
N LYS A 49 -1.79 -1.90 9.71
CA LYS A 49 -1.03 -1.06 10.65
C LYS A 49 0.44 -0.92 10.24
N THR A 50 1.11 -2.03 9.93
CA THR A 50 2.51 -2.04 9.50
C THR A 50 2.68 -1.37 8.14
N THR A 51 1.74 -1.58 7.23
CA THR A 51 1.73 -0.93 5.92
C THR A 51 1.57 0.58 6.04
N LYS A 52 0.68 1.06 6.91
CA LYS A 52 0.47 2.49 7.20
C LYS A 52 1.75 3.15 7.66
N GLU A 53 2.34 2.61 8.72
CA GLU A 53 3.58 3.14 9.31
C GLU A 53 4.73 3.15 8.30
N ALA A 54 4.89 2.08 7.51
CA ALA A 54 5.95 2.00 6.48
C ALA A 54 5.72 2.96 5.31
N THR A 55 4.47 3.08 4.83
CA THR A 55 4.10 4.02 3.77
C THR A 55 4.41 5.45 4.20
N GLN A 56 3.98 5.83 5.41
CA GLN A 56 4.22 7.18 5.95
C GLN A 56 5.71 7.48 6.11
N ARG A 57 6.50 6.55 6.64
CA ARG A 57 7.96 6.74 6.76
C ARG A 57 8.62 6.91 5.40
N LEU A 58 8.33 6.03 4.43
CA LEU A 58 8.95 6.12 3.11
C LEU A 58 8.56 7.43 2.40
N LEU A 59 7.27 7.77 2.39
CA LEU A 59 6.77 8.99 1.73
C LEU A 59 7.13 10.28 2.47
N SER A 60 7.54 10.21 3.74
CA SER A 60 8.14 11.37 4.43
C SER A 60 9.53 11.73 3.86
N VAL A 61 10.21 10.77 3.23
CA VAL A 61 11.55 10.93 2.66
C VAL A 61 11.51 11.13 1.14
N ALA A 62 10.66 10.40 0.43
CA ALA A 62 10.53 10.46 -1.03
C ALA A 62 9.07 10.33 -1.48
N LYS A 63 8.53 11.37 -2.12
CA LYS A 63 7.13 11.50 -2.55
C LYS A 63 6.95 11.37 -4.07
N THR A 64 8.04 11.26 -4.82
CA THR A 64 8.00 11.12 -6.29
C THR A 64 8.93 10.00 -6.76
N PRO A 65 8.73 9.43 -7.96
CA PRO A 65 9.67 8.47 -8.54
C PRO A 65 11.11 8.99 -8.55
N ASN A 66 11.31 10.24 -8.98
CA ASN A 66 12.63 10.88 -9.02
C ASN A 66 13.29 11.03 -7.65
N GLU A 67 12.52 11.29 -6.59
CA GLU A 67 13.04 11.31 -5.22
C GLU A 67 13.36 9.89 -4.73
N MET A 68 12.53 8.91 -5.08
CA MET A 68 12.73 7.51 -4.70
C MET A 68 14.02 6.95 -5.31
N LEU A 69 14.34 7.32 -6.57
CA LEU A 69 15.56 6.92 -7.26
C LEU A 69 16.85 7.52 -6.66
N LYS A 70 16.75 8.53 -5.80
CA LYS A 70 17.89 9.07 -5.04
C LYS A 70 18.25 8.21 -3.83
N LEU A 71 17.37 7.28 -3.45
CA LEU A 71 17.60 6.37 -2.33
C LEU A 71 18.23 5.06 -2.82
N THR A 72 19.11 4.48 -2.00
CA THR A 72 19.58 3.11 -2.24
C THR A 72 18.52 2.08 -1.85
N GLN A 73 18.65 0.86 -2.39
CA GLN A 73 17.76 -0.24 -2.02
C GLN A 73 17.77 -0.50 -0.51
N GLU A 74 18.93 -0.40 0.14
CA GLU A 74 19.10 -0.58 1.58
C GLU A 74 18.42 0.51 2.39
N GLN A 75 18.48 1.77 1.92
CA GLN A 75 17.77 2.88 2.55
C GLN A 75 16.25 2.66 2.50
N ILE A 76 15.71 2.28 1.34
CA ILE A 76 14.28 1.96 1.21
C ILE A 76 13.92 0.76 2.09
N ALA A 77 14.71 -0.31 2.05
CA ALA A 77 14.51 -1.52 2.86
C ALA A 77 14.43 -1.19 4.36
N LYS A 78 15.32 -0.32 4.86
CA LYS A 78 15.30 0.17 6.24
C LYS A 78 14.06 1.00 6.56
N LEU A 79 13.65 1.89 5.64
CA LEU A 79 12.46 2.73 5.82
C LEU A 79 11.17 1.91 5.88
N ILE A 80 11.09 0.79 5.14
CA ILE A 80 9.87 -0.02 5.07
C ILE A 80 9.88 -1.24 5.99
N TYR A 81 10.97 -1.56 6.69
CA TYR A 81 10.96 -2.61 7.72
C TYR A 81 9.94 -2.28 8.83
N PRO A 82 9.13 -3.24 9.36
CA PRO A 82 9.19 -4.69 9.17
C PRO A 82 8.18 -5.23 8.14
N VAL A 83 7.86 -4.50 7.07
CA VAL A 83 6.99 -5.00 5.99
C VAL A 83 7.49 -6.37 5.48
N GLY A 84 6.58 -7.30 5.23
CA GLY A 84 6.93 -8.63 4.72
C GLY A 84 7.65 -8.53 3.37
N PHE A 85 8.74 -9.29 3.20
CA PHE A 85 9.59 -9.27 1.99
C PHE A 85 10.19 -7.89 1.66
N TYR A 86 10.49 -7.08 2.68
CA TYR A 86 10.98 -5.69 2.50
C TYR A 86 12.18 -5.55 1.54
N ASN A 87 13.14 -6.48 1.53
CA ASN A 87 14.27 -6.41 0.57
C ASN A 87 13.82 -6.52 -0.89
N VAL A 88 12.93 -7.47 -1.19
CA VAL A 88 12.37 -7.66 -2.54
C VAL A 88 11.50 -6.46 -2.93
N LYS A 89 10.69 -5.96 -1.99
CA LYS A 89 9.85 -4.78 -2.22
C LYS A 89 10.67 -3.52 -2.46
N ALA A 90 11.75 -3.30 -1.73
CA ALA A 90 12.65 -2.16 -1.94
C ALA A 90 13.25 -2.18 -3.35
N LYS A 91 13.71 -3.34 -3.81
CA LYS A 91 14.16 -3.53 -5.19
C LYS A 91 13.06 -3.20 -6.19
N ASN A 92 11.87 -3.78 -6.00
CA ASN A 92 10.74 -3.58 -6.92
C ASN A 92 10.28 -2.12 -6.97
N ILE A 93 10.29 -1.41 -5.85
CA ILE A 93 9.96 0.03 -5.80
C ILE A 93 10.93 0.80 -6.69
N LEU A 94 12.24 0.55 -6.61
CA LEU A 94 13.22 1.20 -7.48
C LEU A 94 12.98 0.85 -8.95
N GLU A 95 12.77 -0.41 -9.30
CA GLU A 95 12.52 -0.81 -10.69
C GLU A 95 11.24 -0.16 -11.26
N VAL A 96 10.18 -0.10 -10.47
CA VAL A 96 8.95 0.60 -10.87
C VAL A 96 9.22 2.10 -11.05
N CYS A 97 9.98 2.73 -10.16
CA CYS A 97 10.33 4.15 -10.28
C CYS A 97 11.24 4.47 -11.47
N LYS A 98 11.97 3.49 -12.03
CA LYS A 98 12.75 3.68 -13.28
C LYS A 98 11.88 3.67 -14.53
N ILE A 99 10.68 3.09 -14.46
CA ILE A 99 9.73 3.00 -15.56
C ILE A 99 8.85 4.25 -15.64
N LEU A 100 8.57 4.86 -14.49
CA LEU A 100 7.75 6.07 -14.32
C LEU A 100 8.57 7.34 -14.56
#